data_AF-M6US42-F1
#
_entry.id   AF-M6US42-F1
#
_cell.length_a   1.000
_cell.length_b   1.000
_cell.length_c   1.000
_cell.angle_alpha   90.00
_cell.angle_beta   90.00
_cell.angle_gamma   90.00
#
_symmetry.space_group_name_H-M   'P 1'
#
loop_
_entity.id
_entity.type
_entity.pdbx_description
1 polymer ?
#
loop_
_entity_poly.entity_id
_entity_poly.type
_entity_poly.pdbx_seq_one_letter_code
_entity_poly.pdbx_strand_id
1 'polypeptide(L)'
;MILDKEQNFSEVRTLLLQEVFQSPENAFNLYQKAGGFGYFEILKTHFFLWILAPATKIISNFVVSIFSFVRYDEGEWNLFSGVVSSFVIYPAVLFLVAQLDVFRIFMKKVDRTKGETLPPANILLISFIPFSASSVFWILPSPLQAVFISVSFILSCVLSIRSLKKILNWNDKDILIFFLSGSAYFLTGTLFLTAVYNLVRTVLN
;
A
#
# COMPACT_ATOMS: atom_id res chain seq x y z
N MET A 1 -24.58 -4.50 25.40
CA MET A 1 -25.47 -4.70 24.25
C MET A 1 -24.61 -4.55 23.00
N ILE A 2 -24.03 -5.66 22.55
CA ILE A 2 -23.19 -5.73 21.34
C ILE A 2 -24.18 -5.66 20.18
N LEU A 3 -24.15 -4.58 19.42
CA LEU A 3 -24.95 -4.45 18.21
C LEU A 3 -24.33 -5.37 17.15
N ASP A 4 -24.80 -6.61 17.11
CA ASP A 4 -24.77 -7.48 15.94
C ASP A 4 -25.63 -6.85 14.84
N LYS A 5 -25.11 -5.80 14.22
CA LYS A 5 -25.34 -5.63 12.79
C LYS A 5 -24.13 -6.26 12.14
N GLU A 6 -24.33 -7.43 11.53
CA GLU A 6 -23.56 -7.82 10.36
C GLU A 6 -23.71 -6.68 9.35
N GLN A 7 -22.87 -5.65 9.49
CA GLN A 7 -22.71 -4.65 8.47
C GLN A 7 -22.17 -5.45 7.30
N ASN A 8 -22.96 -5.56 6.23
CA ASN A 8 -22.65 -6.43 5.11
C ASN A 8 -21.34 -5.94 4.49
N PHE A 9 -20.19 -6.48 4.94
CA PHE A 9 -18.85 -5.96 4.63
C PHE A 9 -18.58 -5.96 3.12
N SER A 10 -19.36 -6.75 2.37
CA SER A 10 -19.43 -6.71 0.91
C SER A 10 -19.89 -5.36 0.38
N GLU A 11 -20.99 -4.79 0.89
CA GLU A 11 -21.53 -3.51 0.42
C GLU A 11 -20.59 -2.35 0.73
N VAL A 12 -20.05 -2.32 1.96
CA VAL A 12 -19.09 -1.29 2.36
C VAL A 12 -17.82 -1.38 1.50
N ARG A 13 -17.31 -2.58 1.21
CA ARG A 13 -16.16 -2.79 0.33
C ARG A 13 -16.43 -2.38 -1.12
N THR A 14 -17.60 -2.70 -1.67
CA THR A 14 -17.95 -2.30 -3.04
C THR A 14 -18.02 -0.79 -3.16
N LEU A 15 -18.73 -0.15 -2.23
CA LEU A 15 -18.81 1.31 -2.15
C LEU A 15 -17.42 1.93 -1.97
N LEU A 16 -16.57 1.26 -1.21
CA LEU A 16 -15.20 1.71 -1.03
C LEU A 16 -14.36 1.61 -2.30
N LEU A 17 -14.39 0.47 -2.98
CA LEU A 17 -13.67 0.29 -4.23
C LEU A 17 -14.14 1.32 -5.26
N GLN A 18 -15.45 1.56 -5.33
CA GLN A 18 -16.03 2.60 -6.18
C GLN A 18 -15.49 4.00 -5.83
N GLU A 19 -15.53 4.37 -4.55
CA GLU A 19 -15.03 5.67 -4.08
C GLU A 19 -13.52 5.79 -4.23
N VAL A 20 -12.73 4.73 -4.12
CA VAL A 20 -11.27 4.80 -4.30
C VAL A 20 -10.90 5.27 -5.71
N PHE A 21 -11.68 4.87 -6.72
CA PHE A 21 -11.46 5.31 -8.10
C PHE A 21 -12.08 6.67 -8.40
N GLN A 22 -13.10 7.11 -7.66
CA GLN A 22 -13.79 8.39 -7.88
C GLN A 22 -13.21 9.54 -7.03
N SER A 23 -13.03 9.30 -5.74
CA SER A 23 -12.45 10.21 -4.76
C SER A 23 -11.72 9.43 -3.66
N PRO A 24 -10.40 9.21 -3.81
CA PRO A 24 -9.57 8.52 -2.82
C PRO A 24 -9.72 9.08 -1.39
N GLU A 25 -9.96 10.39 -1.28
CA GLU A 25 -10.18 11.08 0.00
C GLU A 25 -11.55 10.72 0.62
N ASN A 26 -12.60 10.56 -0.19
CA ASN A 26 -13.91 10.12 0.29
C ASN A 26 -13.86 8.66 0.77
N ALA A 27 -13.24 7.77 -0.01
CA ALA A 27 -13.04 6.37 0.38
C ALA A 27 -12.31 6.25 1.72
N PHE A 28 -11.27 7.06 1.90
CA PHE A 28 -10.53 7.15 3.14
C PHE A 28 -11.40 7.66 4.32
N ASN A 29 -12.21 8.70 4.10
CA ASN A 29 -13.13 9.22 5.12
C ASN A 29 -14.25 8.23 5.48
N LEU A 30 -14.75 7.46 4.51
CA LEU A 30 -15.72 6.39 4.70
C LEU A 30 -15.13 5.28 5.59
N TYR A 31 -13.89 4.87 5.32
CA TYR A 31 -13.17 3.91 6.16
C TYR A 31 -13.08 4.36 7.63
N GLN A 32 -12.76 5.63 7.86
CA GLN A 32 -12.66 6.17 9.22
C GLN A 32 -14.01 6.22 9.94
N LYS A 33 -15.09 6.49 9.22
CA LYS A 33 -16.43 6.64 9.80
C LYS A 33 -17.14 5.31 10.04
N ALA A 34 -16.82 4.27 9.26
CA ALA A 34 -17.50 2.97 9.33
C ALA A 34 -17.11 2.10 10.55
N GLY A 35 -16.39 2.62 11.54
CA GLY A 35 -16.00 1.86 12.74
C GLY A 35 -14.85 0.88 12.54
N GLY A 36 -14.21 0.91 11.36
CA GLY A 36 -13.00 0.15 11.06
C GLY A 36 -13.30 -1.25 10.50
N PHE A 37 -12.83 -1.51 9.29
CA PHE A 37 -12.71 -2.90 8.83
C PHE A 37 -11.65 -3.62 9.65
N GLY A 38 -11.86 -4.91 9.89
CA GLY A 38 -10.83 -5.77 10.47
C GLY A 38 -9.57 -5.79 9.60
N TYR A 39 -8.40 -6.01 10.23
CA TYR A 39 -7.10 -6.08 9.54
C TYR A 39 -7.12 -6.98 8.30
N PHE A 40 -7.74 -8.16 8.41
CA PHE A 40 -7.86 -9.12 7.31
C PHE A 40 -8.64 -8.57 6.12
N GLU A 41 -9.70 -7.79 6.34
CA GLU A 41 -10.49 -7.21 5.26
C GLU A 41 -9.74 -6.10 4.53
N ILE A 42 -8.92 -5.33 5.25
CA ILE A 42 -8.02 -4.32 4.67
C ILE A 42 -6.99 -5.03 3.79
N LEU A 43 -6.33 -6.07 4.31
CA LEU A 43 -5.37 -6.87 3.53
C LEU A 43 -6.00 -7.52 2.30
N LYS A 44 -7.21 -8.06 2.43
CA LYS A 44 -7.96 -8.65 1.32
C LYS A 44 -8.27 -7.61 0.23
N THR A 45 -8.59 -6.38 0.64
CA THR A 45 -8.80 -5.26 -0.30
C THR A 45 -7.51 -4.93 -1.04
N HIS A 46 -6.38 -4.82 -0.33
CA HIS A 46 -5.08 -4.63 -0.97
C HIS A 46 -4.72 -5.76 -1.92
N PHE A 47 -4.99 -7.01 -1.54
CA PHE A 47 -4.73 -8.18 -2.37
C PHE A 47 -5.53 -8.15 -3.68
N PHE A 48 -6.83 -7.85 -3.61
CA PHE A 48 -7.66 -7.72 -4.82
C PHE A 48 -7.24 -6.57 -5.73
N LEU A 49 -6.81 -5.44 -5.16
CA LEU A 49 -6.29 -4.35 -5.96
C LEU A 49 -4.92 -4.71 -6.56
N TRP A 50 -4.06 -5.38 -5.81
CA TRP A 50 -2.75 -5.80 -6.25
C TRP A 50 -2.78 -6.77 -7.44
N ILE A 51 -3.65 -7.79 -7.41
CA ILE A 51 -3.70 -8.80 -8.48
C ILE A 51 -4.12 -8.21 -9.82
N LEU A 52 -4.72 -7.01 -9.83
CA LEU A 52 -5.00 -6.27 -11.06
C LEU A 52 -3.72 -5.84 -11.77
N ALA A 53 -2.62 -5.55 -11.07
CA ALA A 53 -1.39 -5.04 -11.67
C ALA A 53 -0.76 -5.98 -12.73
N PRO A 54 -0.53 -7.28 -12.45
CA PRO A 54 -0.06 -8.19 -13.49
C PRO A 54 -1.10 -8.38 -14.60
N ALA A 55 -2.38 -8.44 -14.27
CA ALA A 55 -3.45 -8.63 -15.25
C ALA A 55 -3.53 -7.45 -16.25
N THR A 56 -3.55 -6.21 -15.75
CA THR A 56 -3.57 -5.01 -16.58
C THR A 56 -2.28 -4.84 -17.37
N LYS A 57 -1.13 -5.29 -16.83
CA LYS A 57 0.14 -5.28 -17.58
C LYS A 57 0.14 -6.26 -18.75
N ILE A 58 -0.37 -7.47 -18.56
CA ILE A 58 -0.52 -8.46 -19.64
C ILE A 58 -1.46 -7.89 -20.72
N ILE A 59 -2.58 -7.29 -20.33
CA ILE A 59 -3.52 -6.63 -21.25
C ILE A 59 -2.82 -5.50 -22.02
N SER A 60 -2.05 -4.65 -21.32
CA SER A 60 -1.27 -3.58 -21.95
C SER A 60 -0.34 -4.13 -23.03
N ASN A 61 0.48 -5.12 -22.67
CA ASN A 61 1.46 -5.70 -23.59
C ASN A 61 0.78 -6.38 -24.79
N PHE A 62 -0.37 -7.03 -24.57
CA PHE A 62 -1.18 -7.61 -25.65
C PHE A 62 -1.73 -6.55 -26.61
N VAL A 63 -2.31 -5.46 -26.08
CA VAL A 63 -2.82 -4.35 -26.89
C VAL A 63 -1.70 -3.70 -27.70
N VAL A 64 -0.57 -3.44 -27.06
CA VAL A 64 0.60 -2.83 -27.72
C VAL A 64 1.13 -3.77 -28.81
N SER A 65 1.08 -5.10 -28.60
CA SER A 65 1.48 -6.12 -29.59
C SER A 65 0.56 -6.19 -30.80
N ILE A 66 -0.74 -5.93 -30.62
CA ILE A 66 -1.66 -5.83 -31.76
C ILE A 66 -1.34 -4.56 -32.57
N PHE A 67 -1.14 -3.43 -31.89
CA PHE A 67 -0.89 -2.15 -32.57
C PHE A 67 0.40 -2.13 -33.38
N SER A 68 1.45 -2.78 -32.89
CA SER A 68 2.71 -2.87 -33.61
C SER A 68 2.68 -3.82 -34.79
N PHE A 69 1.95 -4.93 -34.68
CA PHE A 69 1.70 -5.83 -35.79
C PHE A 69 1.00 -5.08 -36.94
N VAL A 70 0.05 -4.20 -36.61
CA VAL A 70 -0.63 -3.34 -37.60
C VAL A 70 0.30 -2.27 -38.17
N ARG A 71 1.29 -1.79 -37.40
CA ARG A 71 2.22 -0.73 -37.81
C ARG A 71 3.53 -1.21 -38.43
N TYR A 72 3.75 -2.53 -38.54
CA TYR A 72 5.01 -3.12 -39.02
C TYR A 72 6.26 -2.62 -38.25
N ASP A 73 6.15 -2.44 -36.93
CA ASP A 73 7.31 -2.13 -36.09
C ASP A 73 8.07 -3.44 -35.74
N GLU A 74 9.35 -3.54 -36.14
CA GLU A 74 10.25 -4.67 -35.86
C GLU A 74 10.76 -4.71 -34.39
N GLY A 75 9.91 -4.37 -33.42
CA GLY A 75 10.26 -4.46 -32.00
C GLY A 75 10.25 -5.90 -31.48
N GLU A 76 11.12 -6.23 -30.53
CA GLU A 76 11.00 -7.48 -29.77
C GLU A 76 9.76 -7.42 -28.86
N TRP A 77 8.76 -8.25 -29.18
CA TRP A 77 7.51 -8.35 -28.42
C TRP A 77 7.62 -9.37 -27.32
N ASN A 78 7.41 -8.93 -26.07
CA ASN A 78 7.33 -9.84 -24.93
C ASN A 78 6.10 -9.52 -24.07
N LEU A 79 5.11 -10.43 -24.08
CA LEU A 79 3.89 -10.33 -23.29
C LEU A 79 4.14 -10.25 -21.78
N PHE A 80 5.27 -10.77 -21.30
CA PHE A 80 5.63 -10.79 -19.89
C PHE A 80 6.54 -9.63 -19.47
N SER A 81 6.86 -8.72 -20.39
CA SER A 81 7.70 -7.55 -20.09
C SER A 81 7.07 -6.70 -18.97
N GLY A 82 7.82 -6.52 -17.88
CA GLY A 82 7.40 -5.73 -16.72
C GLY A 82 6.32 -6.37 -15.82
N VAL A 83 5.84 -7.58 -16.11
CA VAL A 83 4.82 -8.28 -15.29
C VAL A 83 5.37 -8.65 -13.91
N VAL A 84 6.62 -9.10 -13.83
CA VAL A 84 7.27 -9.40 -12.54
C VAL A 84 7.38 -8.13 -11.70
N SER A 85 7.79 -7.02 -12.31
CA SER A 85 7.91 -5.74 -11.61
C SER A 85 6.55 -5.24 -11.11
N SER A 86 5.49 -5.35 -11.92
CA SER A 86 4.14 -4.97 -11.50
C SER A 86 3.59 -5.87 -10.40
N PHE A 87 4.00 -7.14 -10.37
CA PHE A 87 3.66 -8.07 -9.30
C PHE A 87 4.40 -7.76 -7.98
N VAL A 88 5.70 -7.43 -8.02
CA VAL A 88 6.54 -7.33 -6.81
C VAL A 88 6.42 -5.99 -6.08
N ILE A 89 6.16 -4.89 -6.80
CA ILE A 89 6.23 -3.54 -6.21
C ILE A 89 5.18 -3.31 -5.11
N TYR A 90 3.95 -3.80 -5.29
CA TYR A 90 2.87 -3.55 -4.32
C TYR A 90 3.08 -4.33 -3.00
N PRO A 91 3.36 -5.65 -3.01
CA PRO A 91 3.69 -6.36 -1.78
C PRO A 91 4.87 -5.76 -1.04
N ALA A 92 5.91 -5.33 -1.76
CA ALA A 92 7.08 -4.70 -1.15
C ALA A 92 6.71 -3.40 -0.42
N VAL A 93 5.97 -2.50 -1.06
CA VAL A 93 5.51 -1.24 -0.44
C VAL A 93 4.54 -1.53 0.71
N LEU A 94 3.58 -2.42 0.53
CA LEU A 94 2.61 -2.77 1.58
C LEU A 94 3.26 -3.43 2.78
N PHE A 95 4.32 -4.22 2.58
CA PHE A 95 5.12 -4.75 3.67
C PHE A 95 5.76 -3.62 4.48
N LEU A 96 6.40 -2.65 3.83
CA LEU A 96 6.98 -1.48 4.52
C LEU A 96 5.90 -0.70 5.29
N VAL A 97 4.75 -0.47 4.68
CA VAL A 97 3.64 0.26 5.32
C VAL A 97 3.10 -0.51 6.53
N ALA A 98 2.92 -1.83 6.41
CA ALA A 98 2.49 -2.67 7.52
C ALA A 98 3.48 -2.64 8.69
N GLN A 99 4.79 -2.71 8.41
CA GLN A 99 5.82 -2.61 9.43
C GLN A 99 5.85 -1.22 10.10
N LEU A 100 5.65 -0.15 9.33
CA LEU A 100 5.51 1.20 9.89
C LEU A 100 4.29 1.33 10.80
N ASP A 101 3.18 0.68 10.43
CA ASP A 101 1.95 0.74 11.23
C ASP A 101 2.12 0.01 12.57
N VAL A 102 2.88 -1.10 12.57
CA VAL A 102 3.31 -1.80 13.79
C VAL A 102 4.28 -0.93 14.60
N PHE A 103 5.30 -0.36 13.96
CA PHE A 103 6.29 0.52 14.62
C PHE A 103 5.63 1.74 15.29
N ARG A 104 4.60 2.32 14.67
CA ARG A 104 3.80 3.42 15.22
C ARG A 104 3.20 3.09 16.59
N ILE A 105 2.73 1.86 16.78
CA ILE A 105 2.14 1.40 18.04
C ILE A 105 3.21 1.39 19.15
N PHE A 106 4.44 0.99 18.82
CA PHE A 106 5.57 0.97 19.77
C PHE A 106 6.11 2.37 20.11
N MET A 107 6.08 3.30 19.14
CA MET A 107 6.48 4.68 19.35
C MET A 107 5.59 5.42 20.35
N LYS A 108 4.29 5.11 20.37
CA LYS A 108 3.40 5.58 21.43
C LYS A 108 3.66 4.71 22.67
N LYS A 109 4.44 5.22 23.62
CA LYS A 109 4.65 4.58 24.94
C LYS A 109 3.33 4.59 25.73
N VAL A 110 2.39 3.73 25.34
CA VAL A 110 1.09 3.59 25.99
C VAL A 110 1.30 3.06 27.39
N ASP A 111 0.99 3.87 28.38
CA ASP A 111 1.07 3.45 29.78
C ASP A 111 -0.16 2.60 30.11
N ARG A 112 -0.01 1.28 29.99
CA ARG A 112 -1.07 0.31 30.27
C ARG A 112 -1.56 0.37 31.72
N THR A 113 -0.78 0.93 32.64
CA THR A 113 -1.20 1.10 34.04
C THR A 113 -2.20 2.24 34.23
N LYS A 114 -2.25 3.18 33.28
CA LYS A 114 -3.19 4.32 33.28
C LYS A 114 -4.47 4.06 32.50
N GLY A 115 -4.68 2.83 32.01
CA GLY A 115 -5.85 2.49 31.19
C GLY A 115 -5.88 3.17 29.82
N GLU A 116 -4.73 3.64 29.32
CA GLU A 116 -4.65 4.27 28.00
C GLU A 116 -5.02 3.25 26.90
N THR A 117 -5.98 3.61 26.06
CA THR A 117 -6.38 2.79 24.92
C THR A 117 -5.27 2.73 23.89
N LEU A 118 -5.00 1.53 23.36
CA LEU A 118 -4.05 1.35 22.26
C LEU A 118 -4.41 2.27 21.09
N PRO A 119 -3.41 2.87 20.41
CA PRO A 119 -3.68 3.67 19.23
C PRO A 119 -4.42 2.83 18.18
N PRO A 120 -5.37 3.41 17.42
CA PRO A 120 -6.15 2.68 16.44
C PRO A 120 -5.23 1.94 15.47
N ALA A 121 -5.52 0.68 15.15
CA ALA A 121 -4.71 -0.14 14.26
C ALA A 121 -4.92 0.24 12.79
N ASN A 122 -3.94 -0.09 11.94
CA ASN A 122 -4.05 -0.10 10.47
C ASN A 122 -4.28 1.27 9.80
N ILE A 123 -3.90 2.36 10.47
CA ILE A 123 -4.09 3.72 9.96
C ILE A 123 -3.34 3.90 8.63
N LEU A 124 -2.08 3.48 8.58
CA LEU A 124 -1.22 3.66 7.41
C LEU A 124 -1.64 2.72 6.28
N LEU A 125 -2.01 1.48 6.60
CA LEU A 125 -2.52 0.54 5.58
C LEU A 125 -3.75 1.10 4.87
N ILE A 126 -4.72 1.63 5.61
CA ILE A 126 -5.91 2.28 5.02
C ILE A 126 -5.50 3.45 4.11
N SER A 127 -4.55 4.28 4.54
CA SER A 127 -4.06 5.40 3.73
C SER A 127 -3.39 4.97 2.42
N PHE A 128 -2.95 3.71 2.29
CA PHE A 128 -2.28 3.15 1.11
C PHE A 128 -3.19 2.39 0.14
N ILE A 129 -4.50 2.42 0.36
CA ILE A 129 -5.47 1.86 -0.57
C ILE A 129 -5.43 2.57 -1.95
N PRO A 130 -5.32 3.91 -2.04
CA PRO A 130 -5.18 4.59 -3.33
C PRO A 130 -3.92 4.15 -4.09
N PHE A 131 -2.80 3.95 -3.39
CA PHE A 131 -1.60 3.37 -3.98
C PHE A 131 -1.89 1.97 -4.53
N SER A 132 -2.58 1.11 -3.80
CA SER A 132 -2.92 -0.23 -4.29
C SER A 132 -3.84 -0.20 -5.50
N ALA A 133 -4.80 0.73 -5.52
CA ALA A 133 -5.70 0.92 -6.65
C ALA A 133 -5.01 1.46 -7.91
N SER A 134 -3.83 2.08 -7.78
CA SER A 134 -3.01 2.49 -8.93
C SER A 134 -2.54 1.32 -9.80
N SER A 135 -2.72 0.08 -9.35
CA SER A 135 -2.49 -1.15 -10.11
C SER A 135 -3.18 -1.16 -11.48
N VAL A 136 -4.30 -0.46 -11.61
CA VAL A 136 -5.02 -0.34 -12.88
C VAL A 136 -4.21 0.40 -13.95
N PHE A 137 -3.32 1.32 -13.54
CA PHE A 137 -2.55 2.16 -14.46
C PHE A 137 -1.41 1.41 -15.17
N TRP A 138 -1.11 0.17 -14.78
CA TRP A 138 -0.22 -0.71 -15.55
C TRP A 138 -0.74 -1.06 -16.94
N ILE A 139 -2.02 -0.74 -17.23
CA ILE A 139 -2.56 -0.78 -18.59
C ILE A 139 -1.92 0.26 -19.52
N LEU A 140 -1.44 1.38 -18.97
CA LEU A 140 -0.84 2.47 -19.74
C LEU A 140 0.61 2.16 -20.10
N PRO A 141 1.11 2.65 -21.25
CA PRO A 141 2.52 2.53 -21.58
C PRO A 141 3.39 3.38 -20.65
N SER A 142 4.67 3.04 -20.58
CA SER A 142 5.69 3.91 -19.97
C SER A 142 5.85 5.20 -20.80
N PRO A 143 6.04 6.39 -20.19
CA PRO A 143 6.21 6.65 -18.75
C PRO A 143 4.88 6.91 -17.99
N LEU A 144 3.74 6.95 -18.68
CA LEU A 144 2.45 7.34 -18.10
C LEU A 144 2.07 6.46 -16.90
N GLN A 145 2.21 5.14 -17.01
CA GLN A 145 1.96 4.24 -15.87
C GLN A 145 2.76 4.64 -14.61
N ALA A 146 4.03 5.00 -14.77
CA ALA A 146 4.90 5.34 -13.64
C ALA A 146 4.50 6.67 -12.99
N VAL A 147 4.07 7.65 -13.79
CA VAL A 147 3.57 8.94 -13.30
C VAL A 147 2.34 8.73 -12.42
N PHE A 148 1.33 8.00 -12.91
CA PHE A 148 0.10 7.78 -12.15
C PHE A 148 0.34 6.96 -10.87
N ILE A 149 1.16 5.91 -10.93
CA ILE A 149 1.54 5.13 -9.74
C ILE A 149 2.25 6.02 -8.70
N SER A 150 3.16 6.90 -9.16
CA SER A 150 3.88 7.83 -8.27
C SER A 150 2.95 8.86 -7.63
N VAL A 151 2.00 9.41 -8.40
CA VAL A 151 0.98 10.32 -7.86
C VAL A 151 0.13 9.63 -6.80
N SER A 152 -0.32 8.40 -7.05
CA SER A 152 -1.09 7.63 -6.07
C SER A 152 -0.28 7.28 -4.81
N PHE A 153 1.03 7.03 -4.96
CA PHE A 153 1.93 6.84 -3.82
C PHE A 153 2.04 8.11 -2.97
N ILE A 154 2.31 9.27 -3.60
CA ILE A 154 2.41 10.55 -2.90
C ILE A 154 1.09 10.89 -2.18
N LEU A 155 -0.04 10.69 -2.86
CA LEU A 155 -1.36 10.88 -2.26
C LEU A 155 -1.56 10.01 -1.02
N SER A 156 -1.14 8.75 -1.07
CA SER A 156 -1.22 7.83 0.07
C SER A 156 -0.35 8.27 1.26
N CYS A 157 0.84 8.82 0.99
CA CYS A 157 1.68 9.44 2.01
C CYS A 157 1.02 10.68 2.64
N VAL A 158 0.40 11.55 1.83
CA VAL A 158 -0.34 12.73 2.32
C VAL A 158 -1.52 12.31 3.19
N LEU A 159 -2.29 11.31 2.77
CA LEU A 159 -3.39 10.76 3.56
C LEU A 159 -2.89 10.16 4.88
N SER A 160 -1.73 9.49 4.87
CA SER A 160 -1.10 8.96 6.09
C SER A 160 -0.81 10.08 7.09
N ILE A 161 -0.17 11.17 6.64
CA ILE A 161 0.15 12.35 7.47
C ILE A 161 -1.14 12.96 8.05
N ARG A 162 -2.15 13.19 7.20
CA ARG A 162 -3.46 13.71 7.64
C ARG A 162 -4.11 12.80 8.68
N SER A 163 -4.01 11.48 8.51
CA SER A 163 -4.54 10.49 9.44
C SER A 163 -3.86 10.57 10.81
N LEU A 164 -2.52 10.65 10.82
CA LEU A 164 -1.75 10.73 12.05
C LEU A 164 -2.10 12.00 12.82
N LYS A 165 -2.23 13.15 12.13
CA LYS A 165 -2.68 14.40 12.75
C LYS A 165 -4.09 14.28 13.33
N LYS A 166 -5.04 13.75 12.55
CA LYS A 166 -6.46 13.72 12.93
C LYS A 166 -6.77 12.69 14.03
N ILE A 167 -6.20 11.49 13.93
CA ILE A 167 -6.52 10.36 14.82
C ILE A 167 -5.63 10.36 16.07
N LEU A 168 -4.34 10.64 15.91
CA LEU A 168 -3.37 10.57 17.00
C LEU A 168 -2.99 11.93 17.57
N ASN A 169 -3.49 13.02 16.99
CA ASN A 169 -3.17 14.39 17.39
C ASN A 169 -1.65 14.66 17.39
N TRP A 170 -0.94 14.05 16.45
CA TRP A 170 0.51 14.23 16.30
C TRP A 170 0.84 15.56 15.64
N ASN A 171 1.87 16.24 16.15
CA ASN A 171 2.38 17.46 15.53
C ASN A 171 3.33 17.12 14.37
N ASP A 172 3.65 18.12 13.55
CA ASP A 172 4.59 17.95 12.42
C ASP A 172 5.96 17.40 12.85
N LYS A 173 6.43 17.80 14.03
CA LYS A 173 7.68 17.28 14.61
C LYS A 173 7.60 15.79 14.93
N ASP A 174 6.50 15.34 15.53
CA ASP A 174 6.30 13.94 15.90
C ASP A 174 6.23 13.05 14.66
N ILE A 175 5.57 13.56 13.61
CA ILE A 175 5.47 12.88 12.31
C ILE A 175 6.85 12.77 11.65
N LEU A 176 7.64 13.84 11.66
CA LEU A 176 8.99 13.83 11.12
C LEU A 176 9.88 12.83 11.87
N ILE A 177 9.83 12.84 13.21
CA ILE A 177 10.57 11.89 14.05
C ILE A 177 10.13 10.46 13.74
N PHE A 178 8.82 10.21 13.62
CA PHE A 178 8.30 8.90 13.26
C PHE A 178 8.87 8.38 11.94
N PHE A 179 8.86 9.19 10.87
CA PHE A 179 9.40 8.75 9.58
C PHE A 179 10.92 8.58 9.60
N LEU A 180 11.67 9.43 10.31
CA LEU A 180 13.11 9.28 10.50
C LEU A 180 13.45 8.00 11.28
N SER A 181 12.77 7.77 12.40
CA SER A 181 12.95 6.57 13.22
C SER A 181 12.51 5.31 12.49
N GLY A 182 11.41 5.37 11.74
CA GLY A 182 10.95 4.28 10.89
C GLY A 182 11.93 3.96 9.76
N SER A 183 12.52 4.98 9.15
CA SER A 183 13.57 4.79 8.12
C SER A 183 14.82 4.15 8.72
N ALA A 184 15.25 4.60 9.91
CA ALA A 184 16.36 3.98 10.63
C ALA A 184 16.06 2.52 11.02
N TYR A 185 14.82 2.22 11.42
CA TYR A 185 14.35 0.87 11.70
C TYR A 185 14.51 -0.05 10.48
N PHE A 186 14.04 0.37 9.30
CA PHE A 186 14.23 -0.43 8.08
C PHE A 186 15.68 -0.55 7.66
N LEU A 187 16.46 0.54 7.76
CA LEU A 187 17.87 0.51 7.43
C LEU A 187 18.62 -0.51 8.30
N THR A 188 18.33 -0.52 9.61
CA THR A 188 18.90 -1.49 10.55
C THR A 188 18.49 -2.92 10.20
N GLY A 189 17.22 -3.14 9.85
CA GLY A 189 16.74 -4.45 9.38
C GLY A 189 17.47 -4.93 8.13
N THR A 190 17.64 -4.06 7.14
CA THR A 190 18.37 -4.38 5.90
C THR A 190 19.85 -4.67 6.16
N LEU A 191 20.50 -3.90 7.03
CA LEU A 191 21.89 -4.14 7.43
C LEU A 191 22.03 -5.49 8.14
N PHE A 192 21.09 -5.83 9.02
CA PHE A 192 21.06 -7.13 9.69
C PHE A 192 20.93 -8.29 8.69
N LEU A 193 19.99 -8.20 7.75
CA LEU A 193 19.83 -9.21 6.68
C LEU A 193 21.11 -9.34 5.83
N THR A 194 21.77 -8.22 5.55
CA THR A 194 23.04 -8.21 4.80
C THR A 194 24.16 -8.90 5.57
N ALA A 195 24.26 -8.66 6.87
CA ALA A 195 25.22 -9.35 7.73
C ALA A 195 24.96 -10.86 7.77
N VAL A 196 23.69 -11.28 7.93
CA VAL A 196 23.31 -12.71 7.90
C VAL A 196 23.64 -13.35 6.56
N TYR A 197 23.30 -12.70 5.45
CA TYR A 197 23.65 -13.18 4.11
C TYR A 197 25.16 -13.39 3.95
N ASN A 198 25.97 -12.42 4.38
CA ASN A 198 27.42 -12.53 4.30
C ASN A 198 27.97 -13.65 5.19
N LEU A 199 27.44 -13.83 6.41
CA LEU A 199 27.82 -14.95 7.28
C LEU A 199 27.51 -16.30 6.62
N VAL A 200 26.30 -16.47 6.10
CA VAL A 200 25.91 -17.70 5.39
C VAL A 200 26.80 -17.95 4.18
N ARG A 201 27.06 -16.91 3.38
CA ARG A 201 27.96 -17.00 2.23
C ARG A 201 29.38 -17.41 2.64
N THR A 202 29.91 -16.86 3.73
CA THR A 202 31.26 -17.20 4.23
C THR A 202 31.34 -18.62 4.79
N VAL A 203 30.26 -19.15 5.37
CA VAL A 203 30.23 -20.52 5.89
C VAL A 203 30.05 -21.56 4.79
N LEU A 204 29.34 -21.22 3.71
CA LEU A 204 29.05 -22.13 2.59
C LEU A 204 30.11 -22.14 1.48
N ASN A 205 31.00 -21.14 1.44
CA ASN A 205 32.16 -21.08 0.54
C ASN A 205 33.43 -21.57 1.25
#